data_AF-D0NJH5-F1
#
_entry.id   AF-D0NJH5-F1
#
_cell.length_a   1.000
_cell.length_b   1.000
_cell.length_c   1.000
_cell.angle_alpha   90.00
_cell.angle_beta   90.00
_cell.angle_gamma   90.00
#
_symmetry.space_group_name_H-M   'P 1'
#
loop_
_entity.id
_entity.type
_entity.pdbx_description
1 polymer ?
#
loop_
_entity_poly.entity_id
_entity_poly.type
_entity_poly.pdbx_seq_one_letter_code
_entity_poly.pdbx_strand_id
1 'polypeptide(L)'
;MYAAKEARQGIRRATQARQPEGAEVSLPSNATFRQMQHLDAMRSPGRDGGHQEGGFRTLKVRLNGSSEMQLTIDIQELRTALGLPNYSLVADGIFSNLRPPQEPAVNMEDIDHQND
;
A
#
# COMPACT_ATOMS: atom_id res chain seq x y z
N MET A 1 31.06 35.20 18.27
CA MET A 1 30.17 35.39 17.10
C MET A 1 30.62 34.47 15.98
N TYR A 2 29.64 33.96 15.23
CA TYR A 2 29.67 33.11 14.03
C TYR A 2 29.60 31.58 14.19
N ALA A 3 28.41 31.11 13.79
CA ALA A 3 27.97 29.75 13.52
C ALA A 3 28.36 29.31 12.10
N ALA A 4 28.40 27.98 11.89
CA ALA A 4 28.22 27.22 10.63
C ALA A 4 28.92 25.86 10.81
N LYS A 5 28.44 24.70 10.35
CA LYS A 5 27.37 24.36 9.42
C LYS A 5 27.10 22.86 9.60
N GLU A 6 25.84 22.48 9.39
CA GLU A 6 25.38 21.10 9.28
C GLU A 6 26.21 20.30 8.28
N ALA A 7 26.74 19.15 8.70
CA ALA A 7 27.31 18.16 7.80
C ALA A 7 26.27 17.07 7.56
N ARG A 8 25.48 17.26 6.50
CA ARG A 8 24.68 16.20 5.86
C ARG A 8 25.65 15.12 5.39
N GLN A 9 25.71 14.00 6.11
CA GLN A 9 26.57 12.88 5.71
C GLN A 9 25.77 11.89 4.87
N GLY A 10 26.31 11.66 3.67
CA GLY A 10 25.71 10.91 2.59
C GLY A 10 25.53 9.41 2.85
N ILE A 11 24.90 8.79 1.86
CA ILE A 11 24.57 7.38 1.74
C ILE A 11 25.83 6.53 2.01
N ARG A 12 25.88 5.84 3.16
CA ARG A 12 27.01 4.96 3.52
C ARG A 12 26.99 3.70 2.66
N ARG A 13 28.04 3.47 1.86
CA ARG A 13 28.29 2.18 1.18
C ARG A 13 28.64 1.13 2.24
N ALA A 14 27.85 0.05 2.32
CA ALA A 14 28.19 -1.12 3.13
C ALA A 14 29.16 -2.01 2.34
N THR A 15 30.47 -1.80 2.48
CA THR A 15 31.48 -2.78 2.07
C THR A 15 31.67 -3.79 3.20
N GLN A 16 30.95 -4.90 3.16
CA GLN A 16 31.24 -6.04 4.04
C GLN A 16 32.17 -7.00 3.29
N ALA A 17 33.45 -7.01 3.69
CA ALA A 17 34.43 -7.98 3.19
C ALA A 17 34.07 -9.40 3.67
N ARG A 18 34.54 -10.43 2.97
CA ARG A 18 34.41 -11.83 3.43
C ARG A 18 35.06 -11.94 4.82
N GLN A 19 34.34 -12.54 5.77
CA GLN A 19 34.92 -12.80 7.09
C GLN A 19 36.03 -13.85 6.98
N PRO A 20 37.08 -13.74 7.81
CA PRO A 20 38.18 -14.71 7.84
C PRO A 20 37.66 -16.10 8.27
N GLU A 21 38.36 -17.14 7.85
CA GLU A 21 38.03 -18.53 8.21
C GLU A 21 38.19 -18.72 9.73
N GLY A 22 37.11 -19.13 10.40
CA GLY A 22 37.04 -19.22 11.87
C GLY A 22 36.40 -18.01 12.57
N ALA A 23 35.88 -17.02 11.83
CA ALA A 23 35.11 -15.94 12.43
C ALA A 23 33.81 -16.45 13.09
N GLU A 24 33.52 -15.95 14.30
CA GLU A 24 32.30 -16.27 15.02
C GLU A 24 31.08 -15.70 14.26
N VAL A 25 30.08 -16.56 14.02
CA VAL A 25 28.85 -16.17 13.34
C VAL A 25 28.06 -15.26 14.28
N SER A 26 28.03 -13.96 13.96
CA SER A 26 27.31 -12.95 14.72
C SER A 26 26.27 -12.25 13.87
N LEU A 27 25.12 -11.92 14.49
CA LEU A 27 24.06 -11.19 13.81
C LEU A 27 24.50 -9.74 13.55
N PRO A 28 24.37 -9.25 12.30
CA PRO A 28 24.73 -7.87 11.99
C PRO A 28 23.86 -6.88 12.79
N SER A 29 24.46 -5.91 13.48
CA SER A 29 23.70 -4.90 14.24
C SER A 29 23.46 -3.60 13.45
N ASN A 30 23.76 -3.62 12.14
CA ASN A 30 23.73 -2.44 11.27
C ASN A 30 22.29 -1.95 10.97
N ALA A 31 22.19 -0.70 10.50
CA ALA A 31 20.89 -0.06 10.23
C ALA A 31 20.06 -0.83 9.20
N THR A 32 20.70 -1.39 8.18
CA THR A 32 20.03 -2.17 7.12
C THR A 32 19.46 -3.49 7.66
N PHE A 33 20.17 -4.19 8.53
CA PHE A 33 19.72 -5.42 9.18
C PHE A 33 18.54 -5.13 10.11
N ARG A 34 18.61 -4.05 10.89
CA ARG A 34 17.47 -3.60 11.71
C ARG A 34 16.26 -3.22 10.86
N GLN A 35 16.48 -2.57 9.71
CA GLN A 35 15.40 -2.23 8.77
C GLN A 35 14.77 -3.49 8.17
N MET A 36 15.58 -4.47 7.74
CA MET A 36 15.06 -5.75 7.25
C MET A 36 14.30 -6.51 8.34
N GLN A 37 14.83 -6.57 9.55
CA GLN A 37 14.14 -7.16 10.70
C GLN A 37 12.81 -6.47 11.00
N HIS A 38 12.74 -5.15 10.84
CA HIS A 38 11.50 -4.40 10.98
C HIS A 38 10.48 -4.75 9.89
N LEU A 39 10.91 -4.89 8.63
CA LEU A 39 10.06 -5.35 7.52
C LEU A 39 9.56 -6.78 7.75
N ASP A 40 10.42 -7.67 8.24
CA ASP A 40 10.05 -9.06 8.56
C ASP A 40 9.08 -9.13 9.75
N ALA A 41 9.26 -8.27 10.76
CA ALA A 41 8.31 -8.13 11.87
C ALA A 41 6.95 -7.57 11.40
N MET A 42 6.94 -6.61 10.48
CA MET A 42 5.73 -6.12 9.82
C MET A 42 5.05 -7.18 8.94
N ARG A 43 5.83 -8.14 8.42
CA ARG A 43 5.36 -9.25 7.58
C ARG A 43 4.91 -10.47 8.39
N SER A 44 5.15 -10.51 9.71
CA SER A 44 4.63 -11.57 10.57
C SER A 44 3.10 -11.65 10.43
N PRO A 45 2.51 -12.85 10.44
CA PRO A 45 1.15 -13.13 9.96
C PRO A 45 0.05 -12.63 10.91
N GLY A 46 0.29 -11.56 11.67
CA GLY A 46 -0.74 -10.82 12.39
C GLY A 46 -1.69 -10.03 11.48
N ARG A 47 -1.52 -10.13 10.14
CA ARG A 47 -2.61 -9.88 9.18
C ARG A 47 -3.53 -11.12 9.03
N ASP A 48 -3.71 -11.88 10.11
CA ASP A 48 -4.99 -12.54 10.43
C ASP A 48 -6.07 -11.52 10.85
N GLY A 49 -6.07 -10.34 10.22
CA GLY A 49 -7.28 -9.56 10.05
C GLY A 49 -8.13 -10.30 9.04
N GLY A 50 -8.79 -11.36 9.48
CA GLY A 50 -9.69 -12.19 8.71
C GLY A 50 -10.66 -11.32 7.93
N HIS A 51 -10.35 -11.06 6.67
CA HIS A 51 -11.34 -10.89 5.64
C HIS A 51 -11.11 -12.04 4.67
N GLN A 52 -11.51 -13.22 5.14
CA GLN A 52 -12.21 -14.13 4.26
C GLN A 52 -13.41 -13.35 3.70
N GLU A 53 -13.20 -12.52 2.68
CA GLU A 53 -14.27 -12.07 1.77
C GLU A 53 -14.70 -13.24 0.85
N GLY A 54 -14.62 -14.48 1.35
CA GLY A 54 -15.37 -15.62 0.83
C GLY A 54 -16.78 -15.52 1.36
N GLY A 55 -17.48 -14.46 0.97
CA GLY A 55 -18.83 -14.19 1.39
C GLY A 55 -19.68 -13.96 0.16
N PHE A 56 -20.79 -14.68 0.07
CA PHE A 56 -21.87 -14.31 -0.82
C PHE A 56 -22.25 -12.84 -0.59
N ARG A 57 -22.25 -12.04 -1.65
CA ARG A 57 -22.68 -10.64 -1.61
C ARG A 57 -23.88 -10.45 -2.50
N THR A 58 -24.83 -9.67 -1.99
CA THR A 58 -26.01 -9.28 -2.77
C THR A 58 -25.67 -8.07 -3.62
N LEU A 59 -25.70 -8.25 -4.93
CA LEU A 59 -25.49 -7.22 -5.93
C LEU A 59 -26.83 -6.84 -6.57
N LYS A 60 -27.03 -5.54 -6.79
CA LYS A 60 -28.13 -5.05 -7.62
C LYS A 60 -27.72 -5.16 -9.08
N VAL A 61 -28.50 -5.88 -9.86
CA VAL A 61 -28.19 -6.22 -11.25
C VAL A 61 -29.39 -5.93 -12.12
N ARG A 62 -29.13 -5.41 -13.32
CA ARG A 62 -30.15 -5.12 -14.32
C ARG A 62 -29.80 -5.83 -15.60
N LEU A 63 -30.63 -6.77 -16.03
CA LEU A 63 -30.42 -7.51 -17.28
C LEU A 63 -31.28 -6.89 -18.38
N ASN A 64 -30.69 -6.58 -19.54
CA ASN A 64 -31.40 -6.17 -20.76
C ASN A 64 -32.45 -5.05 -20.57
N GLY A 65 -32.20 -4.10 -19.68
CA GLY A 65 -33.14 -3.01 -19.42
C GLY A 65 -34.37 -3.38 -18.58
N SER A 66 -34.48 -4.62 -18.09
CA SER A 66 -35.52 -5.05 -17.14
C SER A 66 -35.43 -4.35 -15.78
N SER A 67 -36.31 -4.68 -14.85
CA SER A 67 -36.27 -4.15 -13.48
C SER A 67 -35.02 -4.58 -12.73
N GLU A 68 -34.54 -3.72 -11.83
CA GLU A 68 -33.42 -4.03 -10.93
C GLU A 68 -33.75 -5.24 -10.06
N MET A 69 -32.89 -6.26 -10.07
CA MET A 69 -33.00 -7.43 -9.20
C MET A 69 -31.78 -7.53 -8.28
N GLN A 70 -31.97 -8.19 -7.14
CA GLN A 70 -30.88 -8.47 -6.21
C GLN A 70 -30.41 -9.92 -6.41
N LEU A 71 -29.14 -10.12 -6.74
CA LEU A 71 -28.52 -11.44 -6.88
C LEU A 71 -27.46 -11.63 -5.81
N THR A 72 -27.54 -12.74 -5.09
CA THR A 72 -26.54 -13.15 -4.11
C THR A 72 -25.49 -14.00 -4.83
N ILE A 73 -24.28 -13.46 -4.98
CA ILE A 73 -23.21 -14.03 -5.81
C ILE A 73 -22.00 -14.31 -4.93
N ASP A 74 -21.33 -15.45 -5.16
CA ASP A 74 -20.01 -15.70 -4.58
C ASP A 74 -18.98 -14.77 -5.21
N ILE A 75 -18.38 -13.91 -4.39
CA ILE A 75 -17.41 -12.93 -4.83
C ILE A 75 -16.10 -13.58 -5.32
N GLN A 76 -15.73 -14.75 -4.81
CA GLN A 76 -14.52 -15.46 -5.26
C GLN A 76 -14.69 -15.99 -6.68
N GLU A 77 -15.84 -16.59 -6.98
CA GLU A 77 -16.14 -17.05 -8.34
C GLU A 77 -16.28 -15.88 -9.31
N LEU A 78 -16.97 -14.80 -8.90
CA LEU A 78 -17.10 -13.60 -9.73
C LEU A 78 -15.74 -12.96 -10.04
N ARG A 79 -14.87 -12.82 -9.03
CA ARG A 79 -13.50 -12.31 -9.22
C ARG A 79 -12.69 -13.21 -10.14
N THR A 80 -12.78 -14.53 -9.97
CA THR A 80 -12.09 -15.51 -10.82
C THR A 80 -12.55 -15.39 -12.28
N ALA A 81 -13.86 -15.30 -12.51
CA ALA A 81 -14.43 -15.12 -13.85
C ALA A 81 -13.99 -13.82 -14.52
N LEU A 82 -13.77 -12.76 -13.72
CA LEU A 82 -13.29 -11.46 -14.19
C LEU A 82 -11.76 -11.32 -14.21
N GLY A 83 -11.01 -12.34 -13.77
CA GLY A 83 -9.54 -12.29 -13.66
C GLY A 83 -9.02 -11.33 -12.58
N LEU A 84 -9.84 -11.01 -11.58
CA LEU A 84 -9.49 -10.10 -10.50
C LEU A 84 -8.79 -10.85 -9.34
N PRO A 85 -7.85 -10.19 -8.62
CA PRO A 85 -7.22 -10.77 -7.45
C PRO A 85 -8.22 -11.08 -6.32
N ASN A 86 -7.96 -12.15 -5.56
CA ASN A 86 -8.82 -12.58 -4.45
C ASN A 86 -8.75 -11.67 -3.21
N TYR A 87 -7.91 -10.64 -3.23
CA TYR A 87 -7.78 -9.63 -2.17
C TYR A 87 -8.24 -8.25 -2.68
N SER A 88 -8.82 -7.45 -1.79
CA SER A 88 -9.26 -6.10 -2.13
C SER A 88 -8.06 -5.16 -2.34
N LEU A 89 -7.91 -4.60 -3.55
CA LEU A 89 -6.84 -3.65 -3.87
C LEU A 89 -7.03 -2.28 -3.20
N VAL A 90 -8.27 -1.95 -2.84
CA VAL A 90 -8.64 -0.63 -2.30
C VAL A 90 -8.65 -0.64 -0.77
N ALA A 91 -9.11 -1.73 -0.15
CA ALA A 91 -9.15 -1.86 1.31
C ALA A 91 -7.79 -2.27 1.90
N ASP A 92 -7.08 -3.21 1.26
CA ASP A 92 -5.83 -3.78 1.77
C ASP A 92 -4.62 -3.58 0.85
N GLY A 93 -4.81 -2.93 -0.30
CA GLY A 93 -3.78 -2.72 -1.32
C GLY A 93 -3.13 -1.33 -1.30
N ILE A 94 -2.44 -1.01 -2.40
CA ILE A 94 -1.60 0.19 -2.63
C ILE A 94 -2.34 1.50 -2.36
N PHE A 95 -3.68 1.47 -2.38
CA PHE A 95 -4.55 2.64 -2.29
C PHE A 95 -5.22 2.83 -0.92
N SER A 96 -4.85 2.04 0.09
CA SER A 96 -5.40 2.18 1.46
C SER A 96 -5.26 3.60 2.04
N ASN A 97 -4.27 4.36 1.56
CA ASN A 97 -3.98 5.72 2.01
C ASN A 97 -4.44 6.81 1.02
N LEU A 98 -5.08 6.44 -0.10
CA LEU A 98 -5.66 7.42 -0.99
C LEU A 98 -6.93 7.99 -0.37
N ARG A 99 -6.78 9.11 0.33
CA ARG A 99 -7.88 10.03 0.55
C ARG A 99 -8.01 10.91 -0.69
N PRO A 100 -9.15 10.87 -1.40
CA PRO A 100 -9.46 11.92 -2.36
C PRO A 100 -9.30 13.27 -1.64
N PRO A 101 -8.57 14.24 -2.23
CA PRO A 101 -8.57 15.59 -1.69
C PRO A 101 -10.03 16.06 -1.59
N GLN A 102 -10.35 16.72 -0.48
CA GLN A 102 -11.68 17.28 -0.30
C GLN A 102 -11.96 18.20 -1.50
N GLU A 103 -13.08 17.97 -2.19
CA GLU A 103 -13.49 18.87 -3.27
C GLU A 103 -13.54 20.30 -2.71
N PRO A 104 -12.92 21.28 -3.40
CA PRO A 104 -12.89 22.64 -2.92
C PRO A 104 -14.34 23.13 -2.75
N ALA A 105 -14.67 23.56 -1.54
CA ALA A 105 -16.01 24.06 -1.20
C ALA A 105 -16.37 25.37 -1.93
N VAL A 106 -15.38 26.01 -2.55
CA VAL A 106 -15.49 27.26 -3.28
C VAL A 106 -15.02 27.02 -4.69
N ASN A 107 -15.88 27.34 -5.65
CA ASN A 107 -15.49 27.40 -7.05
C ASN A 107 -14.46 28.53 -7.21
N MET A 108 -13.25 28.20 -7.68
CA MET A 108 -12.26 29.21 -8.00
C MET A 108 -12.65 29.84 -9.33
N GLU A 109 -12.86 31.15 -9.34
CA GLU A 109 -13.01 31.88 -10.61
C GLU A 109 -11.72 31.72 -11.42
N ASP A 110 -11.86 31.46 -12.72
CA ASP A 110 -10.72 31.35 -13.62
C ASP A 110 -10.20 32.76 -13.95
N ILE A 111 -9.34 33.27 -13.05
CA ILE A 111 -8.79 34.63 -13.11
C ILE A 111 -7.64 34.72 -14.12
N ASP A 112 -6.93 33.61 -14.33
CA ASP A 112 -5.71 33.55 -15.13
C ASP A 112 -5.99 33.61 -16.64
N HIS A 113 -7.23 33.35 -17.07
CA HIS A 113 -7.65 33.35 -18.47
C HIS A 113 -8.53 34.57 -18.82
N GLN A 114 -8.62 35.57 -17.94
CA GLN A 114 -9.48 36.75 -18.17
C GLN A 114 -8.89 37.83 -19.07
N ASN A 115 -7.63 37.71 -19.50
CA ASN A 115 -7.02 38.66 -20.42
C ASN A 115 -6.19 37.93 -21.49
N ASP A 116 -6.87 37.52 -22.57
CA ASP A 116 -6.30 37.37 -23.92
C ASP A 116 -7.05 38.31 -24.87
#